data_AF-A0A967HXU6-F1
#
_entry.id   AF-A0A967HXU6-F1
#
_cell.length_a   1.000
_cell.length_b   1.000
_cell.length_c   1.000
_cell.angle_alpha   90.00
_cell.angle_beta   90.00
_cell.angle_gamma   90.00
#
_symmetry.space_group_name_H-M   'P 1'
#
loop_
_entity.id
_entity.type
_entity.pdbx_description
1 polymer ?
#
loop_
_entity_poly.entity_id
_entity_poly.type
_entity_poly.pdbx_seq_one_letter_code
_entity_poly.pdbx_strand_id
1 'polypeptide(L)'
;FPTDMQAQIMAMMCLADGQSIITERIFENRFMHVSELKRMGADISVEGNTAIVRGRPKLQGAPVMATDLRASASLVLAGLA
;
A
#
# COMPACT_ATOMS: atom_id res chain seq x y z
N PHE A 1 15.77 -5.03 -0.27
CA PHE A 1 14.80 -4.37 -1.16
C PHE A 1 14.86 -2.87 -0.90
N PRO A 2 14.88 -1.98 -1.92
CA PRO A 2 14.94 -0.54 -1.70
C PRO A 2 13.64 -0.06 -1.07
N THR A 3 13.76 0.48 0.14
CA THR A 3 12.62 0.93 0.95
C THR A 3 11.81 2.06 0.25
N ASP A 4 12.40 2.77 -0.71
CA ASP A 4 11.71 3.77 -1.53
C ASP A 4 10.67 3.21 -2.51
N MET A 5 10.80 1.94 -2.90
CA MET A 5 9.85 1.28 -3.80
C MET A 5 8.77 0.49 -3.07
N GLN A 6 8.82 0.47 -1.73
CA GLN A 6 7.93 -0.36 -0.91
C GLN A 6 6.45 0.01 -1.12
N ALA A 7 6.11 1.30 -1.19
CA ALA A 7 4.73 1.77 -1.32
C ALA A 7 4.12 1.37 -2.67
N GLN A 8 4.88 1.51 -3.75
CA GLN A 8 4.46 1.15 -5.11
C GLN A 8 4.27 -0.36 -5.25
N ILE A 9 5.15 -1.16 -4.64
CA ILE A 9 4.96 -2.62 -4.61
C ILE A 9 3.75 -3.01 -3.76
N MET A 10 3.53 -2.35 -2.62
CA MET A 10 2.34 -2.61 -1.80
C MET A 10 1.05 -2.40 -2.59
N ALA A 11 0.96 -1.34 -3.40
CA ALA A 11 -0.19 -1.10 -4.27
C ALA A 11 -0.44 -2.27 -5.24
N MET A 12 0.62 -2.82 -5.85
CA MET A 12 0.50 -4.01 -6.70
C MET A 12 0.09 -5.26 -5.92
N MET A 13 0.62 -5.44 -4.70
CA MET A 13 0.28 -6.58 -3.84
C MET A 13 -1.19 -6.57 -3.38
N CYS A 14 -1.86 -5.41 -3.38
CA CYS A 14 -3.29 -5.32 -3.08
C CYS A 14 -4.15 -6.07 -4.12
N LEU A 15 -3.61 -6.36 -5.30
CA LEU A 15 -4.28 -7.05 -6.40
C LEU A 15 -3.66 -8.42 -6.71
N ALA A 16 -2.59 -8.81 -6.03
CA ALA A 16 -1.94 -10.10 -6.22
C ALA A 16 -2.77 -11.23 -5.60
N ASP A 17 -2.71 -12.44 -6.14
CA ASP A 17 -3.40 -13.59 -5.54
C ASP A 17 -2.75 -14.01 -4.21
N GLY A 18 -3.54 -14.07 -3.14
CA GLY A 18 -3.12 -14.56 -1.82
C GLY A 18 -2.71 -13.47 -0.83
N GLN A 19 -1.73 -13.77 0.01
CA GLN A 19 -1.28 -12.91 1.11
C GLN A 19 0.20 -12.56 0.94
N SER A 20 0.52 -11.28 1.10
CA SER A 20 1.88 -10.74 1.11
C SER A 20 2.22 -10.14 2.46
N ILE A 21 3.51 -10.16 2.82
CA ILE A 21 4.01 -9.55 4.06
C ILE A 21 5.15 -8.60 3.71
N ILE A 22 5.05 -7.35 4.17
CA ILE A 22 6.04 -6.31 3.97
C ILE A 22 6.56 -5.90 5.35
N THR A 23 7.85 -6.05 5.60
CA THR A 23 8.50 -5.56 6.83
C THR A 23 9.42 -4.40 6.50
N GLU A 24 9.17 -3.25 7.11
CA GLU A 24 10.01 -2.06 7.02
C GLU A 24 11.04 -2.06 8.17
N ARG A 25 12.30 -1.74 7.86
CA ARG A 25 13.40 -1.77 8.85
C ARG A 25 14.18 -0.47 8.94
N ILE A 26 13.99 0.43 7.98
CA ILE A 26 14.77 1.66 7.85
C ILE A 26 13.98 2.86 8.37
N PHE A 27 12.65 2.90 8.18
CA PHE A 27 11.81 4.02 8.61
C PHE A 27 10.57 3.53 9.37
N GLU A 28 10.47 3.89 10.65
CA GLU A 28 9.41 3.39 11.53
C GLU A 28 7.99 3.85 11.12
N ASN A 29 7.86 4.99 10.44
CA ASN A 29 6.57 5.58 10.05
C ASN A 29 6.29 5.51 8.53
N ARG A 30 6.66 4.42 7.85
CA ARG A 30 6.61 4.35 6.37
C ARG A 30 5.26 3.92 5.77
N PHE A 31 4.28 3.56 6.59
CA PHE A 31 2.99 3.02 6.12
C PHE A 31 1.88 4.07 5.98
N MET A 32 2.20 5.36 5.84
CA MET A 32 1.17 6.42 5.76
C MET A 32 0.19 6.26 4.58
N HIS A 33 0.63 5.66 3.47
CA HIS A 33 -0.20 5.37 2.31
C HIS A 33 -1.27 4.30 2.54
N VAL A 34 -1.14 3.48 3.60
CA VAL A 34 -2.05 2.37 3.87
C VAL A 34 -3.48 2.85 4.13
N SER A 35 -3.67 3.98 4.83
CA SER A 35 -5.01 4.51 5.08
C SER A 35 -5.74 4.83 3.78
N GLU A 36 -5.04 5.41 2.81
CA GLU A 36 -5.61 5.80 1.52
C GLU A 36 -5.88 4.58 0.63
N LEU A 37 -4.99 3.58 0.62
CA LEU A 37 -5.26 2.31 -0.05
C LEU A 37 -6.47 1.59 0.56
N LYS A 38 -6.64 1.64 1.89
CA LYS A 38 -7.83 1.09 2.57
C LYS A 38 -9.12 1.81 2.15
N ARG A 39 -9.07 3.13 1.92
CA ARG A 39 -10.22 3.88 1.38
C ARG A 39 -10.59 3.41 -0.03
N MET A 40 -9.62 2.94 -0.80
CA MET A 40 -9.82 2.29 -2.10
C MET A 40 -10.23 0.81 -1.98
N GLY A 41 -10.48 0.30 -0.77
CA GLY A 41 -10.94 -1.06 -0.53
C GLY A 41 -9.85 -2.12 -0.42
N ALA A 42 -8.57 -1.73 -0.27
CA ALA A 42 -7.49 -2.67 0.00
C ALA A 42 -7.63 -3.33 1.38
N ASP A 43 -7.30 -4.62 1.48
CA ASP A 43 -7.26 -5.37 2.73
C ASP A 43 -5.82 -5.42 3.25
N ILE A 44 -5.52 -4.54 4.21
CA ILE A 44 -4.17 -4.37 4.77
C ILE A 44 -4.26 -4.30 6.31
N SER A 45 -3.40 -5.03 7.01
CA SER A 45 -3.22 -4.90 8.46
C SER A 45 -1.79 -4.47 8.74
N VAL A 46 -1.59 -3.50 9.64
CA VAL A 46 -0.25 -3.03 10.04
C VAL A 46 -0.05 -3.33 11.50
N GLU A 47 1.03 -4.04 11.80
CA GLU A 47 1.46 -4.43 13.15
C GLU A 47 2.92 -3.98 13.33
N GLY A 48 3.10 -2.89 14.07
CA GLY A 48 4.42 -2.25 14.22
C GLY A 48 5.01 -1.84 12.88
N ASN A 49 6.14 -2.44 12.52
CA ASN A 49 6.85 -2.20 11.27
C ASN A 49 6.52 -3.22 10.17
N THR A 50 5.49 -4.05 10.35
CA THR A 50 5.10 -5.06 9.37
C THR A 50 3.67 -4.80 8.88
N ALA A 51 3.48 -4.89 7.57
CA ALA A 51 2.18 -4.82 6.92
C ALA A 51 1.85 -6.17 6.27
N ILE A 52 0.67 -6.68 6.58
CA ILE A 52 0.08 -7.86 5.96
C ILE A 52 -0.93 -7.38 4.92
N VAL A 53 -0.72 -7.73 3.66
CA VAL A 53 -1.56 -7.33 2.52
C VAL A 53 -2.26 -8.56 2.00
N ARG A 54 -3.59 -8.52 1.90
CA ARG A 54 -4.39 -9.58 1.28
C ARG A 54 -4.92 -9.09 -0.04
N GLY A 55 -4.62 -9.84 -1.08
CA GLY A 55 -5.07 -9.61 -2.44
C GLY A 55 -6.59 -9.49 -2.56
N ARG A 56 -7.04 -8.55 -3.37
CA ARG A 56 -8.45 -8.36 -3.75
C ARG A 56 -8.56 -8.32 -5.27
N PRO A 57 -9.67 -8.79 -5.88
CA PRO A 57 -9.82 -8.78 -7.34
C PRO A 57 -9.81 -7.40 -7.99
N LYS A 58 -10.14 -6.35 -7.23
CA LYS A 58 -10.15 -4.96 -7.68
C LYS A 58 -10.06 -3.99 -6.51
N LEU A 59 -9.56 -2.79 -6.79
CA LEU A 59 -9.72 -1.62 -5.94
C LEU A 59 -10.93 -0.79 -6.41
N GLN A 60 -11.38 0.13 -5.57
CA GLN A 60 -12.47 1.05 -5.87
C GLN A 60 -11.93 2.47 -5.89
N GLY A 61 -12.41 3.26 -6.86
CA GLY A 61 -12.13 4.69 -6.89
C GLY A 61 -12.64 5.36 -5.61
N ALA A 62 -11.77 6.11 -4.95
CA ALA A 62 -12.09 6.87 -3.75
C ALA A 62 -11.37 8.22 -3.78
N PRO A 63 -11.94 9.27 -3.17
CA PRO A 63 -11.18 10.47 -2.88
C PRO A 63 -10.03 10.11 -1.94
N VAL A 64 -8.79 10.39 -2.35
CA VAL A 64 -7.58 10.08 -1.57
C VAL A 64 -6.70 11.31 -1.42
N MET A 65 -5.86 11.33 -0.39
CA MET A 65 -4.91 12.41 -0.13
C MET A 65 -3.46 11.93 -0.22
N ALA A 66 -2.69 12.55 -1.10
CA ALA A 66 -1.26 12.35 -1.21
C ALA A 66 -0.51 13.04 -0.06
N THR A 67 0.29 12.28 0.70
CA THR A 67 1.06 12.80 1.85
C THR A 67 2.55 13.01 1.56
N ASP A 68 3.13 12.19 0.68
CA ASP A 68 4.53 12.27 0.27
C ASP A 68 4.72 11.70 -1.14
N LEU A 69 5.89 11.92 -1.75
CA LEU A 69 6.17 11.55 -3.13
C LEU A 69 5.93 10.06 -3.44
N ARG A 70 6.34 9.16 -2.55
CA ARG A 70 6.27 7.71 -2.77
C ARG A 70 4.85 7.20 -2.56
N ALA A 71 4.19 7.69 -1.51
CA ALA A 71 2.77 7.46 -1.27
C ALA A 71 1.93 7.92 -2.47
N SER A 72 2.20 9.12 -3.00
CA SER A 72 1.49 9.67 -4.16
C SER A 72 1.62 8.77 -5.39
N ALA A 73 2.83 8.30 -5.69
CA ALA A 73 3.06 7.36 -6.79
C ALA A 73 2.29 6.05 -6.60
N SER A 74 2.23 5.52 -5.37
CA SER A 74 1.45 4.31 -5.08
C SER A 74 -0.05 4.49 -5.30
N LEU A 75 -0.61 5.66 -4.99
CA LEU A 75 -2.04 5.96 -5.20
C LEU A 75 -2.39 6.13 -6.68
N VAL A 76 -1.49 6.69 -7.49
CA VAL A 76 -1.66 6.74 -8.94
C VAL A 76 -1.71 5.32 -9.51
N LEU A 77 -0.79 4.44 -9.09
CA LEU A 77 -0.81 3.03 -9.52
C LEU A 77 -2.10 2.32 -9.12
N ALA A 78 -2.52 2.50 -7.86
CA ALA A 78 -3.77 1.91 -7.36
C ALA A 78 -5.01 2.42 -8.09
N GLY A 79 -5.02 3.67 -8.55
CA GLY A 79 -6.15 4.28 -9.27
C GLY A 79 -6.26 3.86 -10.74
N LEU A 80 -5.18 3.32 -11.33
CA LEU A 80 -5.18 2.81 -12.71
C LEU A 80 -5.65 1.35 -12.82
N ALA A 81 -5.77 0.66 -11.68
CA ALA A 81 -5.96 -0.77 -11.60
C ALA A 81 -7.40 -1.20 -11.28
#